data_AF-A0A6M0ASC9-F1
#
_entry.id   AF-A0A6M0ASC9-F1
#
_cell.length_a   1.000
_cell.length_b   1.000
_cell.length_c   1.000
_cell.angle_alpha   90.00
_cell.angle_beta   90.00
_cell.angle_gamma   90.00
#
_symmetry.space_group_name_H-M   'P 1'
#
loop_
_entity.id
_entity.type
_entity.pdbx_description
1 polymer ?
#
loop_
_entity_poly.entity_id
_entity_poly.type
_entity_poly.pdbx_seq_one_letter_code
_entity_poly.pdbx_strand_id
1 'polypeptide(L)' 'MAPDYLPSQVLNWIDGQQVAAVTGEWFDKLDPTNGQVLCQVARSRAADIEQAVRSAKQAQP' A
#
# COMPACT_ATOMS: atom_id res chain seq x y z
N MET A 1 -1.38 15.89 -15.10
CA MET A 1 -0.49 14.71 -15.12
C MET A 1 0.05 14.54 -13.72
N ALA A 2 0.09 13.31 -13.21
CA ALA A 2 0.72 13.05 -11.91
C ALA A 2 2.21 13.44 -11.99
N PRO A 3 2.80 13.97 -10.90
CA PRO A 3 4.21 14.34 -10.89
C PRO A 3 5.12 13.14 -11.17
N ASP A 4 6.16 13.33 -11.99
CA ASP A 4 7.09 12.26 -12.41
C ASP A 4 7.90 11.62 -11.26
N TYR A 5 7.87 12.21 -10.06
CA TYR A 5 8.53 11.68 -8.87
C TYR A 5 7.62 10.76 -8.02
N LEU A 6 6.33 10.67 -8.33
CA LEU A 6 5.43 9.75 -7.63
C LEU A 6 5.40 8.38 -8.34
N PRO A 7 5.51 7.26 -7.61
CA PRO A 7 5.31 5.95 -8.20
C PRO A 7 3.86 5.80 -8.66
N SER A 8 3.65 5.09 -9.77
CA SER A 8 2.30 4.79 -10.28
C SER A 8 1.49 3.90 -9.33
N GLN A 9 2.16 3.02 -8.58
CA GLN A 9 1.58 2.13 -7.60
C GLN A 9 2.38 2.13 -6.30
N VAL A 10 1.67 2.17 -5.17
CA VAL A 10 2.24 2.04 -3.81
C VAL A 10 1.75 0.74 -3.19
N LEU A 11 2.69 -0.16 -2.93
CA LEU A 11 2.46 -1.48 -2.34
C LEU A 11 2.45 -1.40 -0.80
N ASN A 12 2.00 -2.48 -0.14
CA ASN A 12 2.19 -2.63 1.29
C ASN A 12 3.68 -2.82 1.60
N TRP A 13 4.11 -2.42 2.80
CA TRP A 13 5.45 -2.72 3.30
C TRP A 13 5.34 -3.63 4.53
N ILE A 14 5.65 -4.92 4.36
CA ILE A 14 5.50 -5.94 5.39
C ILE A 14 6.77 -6.77 5.40
N ASP A 15 7.31 -7.02 6.59
CA ASP A 15 8.52 -7.84 6.78
C ASP A 15 9.75 -7.35 6.00
N GLY A 16 9.88 -6.02 5.84
CA GLY A 16 10.98 -5.42 5.09
C GLY A 16 10.85 -5.52 3.57
N GLN A 17 9.67 -5.88 3.05
CA GLN A 17 9.43 -6.10 1.63
C GLN A 17 8.20 -5.36 1.11
N GLN A 18 8.19 -5.05 -0.19
CA GLN A 18 7.00 -4.57 -0.89
C GLN A 18 6.10 -5.75 -1.26
N VAL A 19 4.83 -5.69 -0.84
CA VAL A 19 3.85 -6.77 -1.02
C VAL A 19 2.55 -6.19 -1.57
N ALA A 20 1.96 -6.85 -2.58
CA ALA A 20 0.62 -6.49 -3.04
C ALA A 20 -0.43 -6.81 -1.96
N ALA A 21 -1.58 -6.14 -2.00
CA ALA A 21 -2.69 -6.53 -1.13
C ALA A 21 -3.08 -8.00 -1.41
N VAL A 22 -3.36 -8.77 -0.36
CA VAL A 22 -3.76 -10.19 -0.48
C VAL A 22 -4.98 -10.36 -1.40
N THR A 23 -5.90 -9.39 -1.39
CA THR A 23 -7.10 -9.39 -2.24
C THR A 23 -6.82 -8.93 -3.67
N GLY A 24 -5.64 -8.37 -3.95
CA GLY A 24 -5.32 -7.71 -5.23
C GLY A 24 -6.02 -6.37 -5.46
N GLU A 25 -6.75 -5.86 -4.46
CA GLU A 25 -7.51 -4.61 -4.58
C GLU A 25 -6.62 -3.36 -4.50
N TRP A 26 -7.05 -2.29 -5.18
CA TRP A 26 -6.41 -0.99 -5.20
C TRP A 26 -7.43 0.12 -4.90
N PHE A 27 -6.96 1.29 -4.49
CA PHE A 27 -7.75 2.51 -4.49
C PHE A 27 -6.95 3.71 -5.01
N ASP A 28 -7.66 4.68 -5.58
CA ASP A 28 -7.05 5.88 -6.13
C ASP A 28 -6.70 6.88 -5.03
N LYS A 29 -5.45 7.37 -5.04
CA LYS A 29 -5.03 8.51 -4.24
C LYS A 29 -5.25 9.78 -5.06
N LEU A 30 -6.18 10.61 -4.63
CA LEU A 30 -6.57 11.83 -5.33
C LEU A 30 -5.73 13.03 -4.87
N ASP A 31 -5.49 13.94 -5.80
CA ASP A 31 -4.98 15.28 -5.53
C ASP A 31 -6.07 16.11 -4.82
N PRO A 32 -5.82 16.64 -3.61
CA PRO A 32 -6.82 17.40 -2.87
C PRO A 32 -7.18 18.75 -3.53
N THR A 33 -6.37 19.25 -4.47
CA THR A 33 -6.59 20.55 -5.12
C THR A 33 -7.55 20.48 -6.31
N ASN A 34 -7.64 19.33 -6.97
CA ASN A 34 -8.36 19.19 -8.25
C ASN A 34 -9.05 17.82 -8.44
N GLY A 35 -8.86 16.87 -7.52
CA GLY A 35 -9.48 15.55 -7.57
C GLY A 35 -8.89 14.57 -8.59
N GLN A 36 -7.82 14.92 -9.30
CA GLN A 36 -7.16 14.02 -10.25
C GLN A 36 -6.42 12.89 -9.54
N VAL A 37 -6.32 11.73 -10.18
CA VAL A 37 -5.58 10.58 -9.65
C VAL A 37 -4.08 10.87 -9.69
N LEU A 38 -3.42 10.74 -8.54
CA LEU A 38 -1.96 10.82 -8.41
C LEU A 38 -1.31 9.45 -8.62
N CYS A 39 -1.83 8.42 -7.93
CA CYS A 39 -1.35 7.05 -8.02
C CYS A 39 -2.40 6.07 -7.45
N GLN A 40 -2.15 4.78 -7.58
CA GLN A 40 -2.93 3.74 -6.93
C GLN A 40 -2.19 3.17 -5.71
N VAL A 41 -2.94 2.90 -4.64
CA VAL A 41 -2.38 2.35 -3.40
C VAL A 41 -3.04 1.00 -3.11
N ALA A 42 -2.23 0.02 -2.69
CA ALA A 42 -2.70 -1.30 -2.32
C ALA A 42 -3.76 -1.18 -1.22
N ARG A 43 -4.92 -1.80 -1.45
CA ARG A 43 -6.05 -1.71 -0.51
C ARG A 43 -5.99 -2.84 0.51
N SER A 44 -5.14 -2.67 1.51
CA SER A 44 -4.99 -3.63 2.62
C SER A 44 -6.31 -4.01 3.28
N ARG A 45 -6.46 -5.30 3.58
CA ARG A 45 -7.57 -5.91 4.33
C ARG A 45 -7.06 -6.63 5.57
N ALA A 46 -7.97 -7.26 6.30
CA ALA A 46 -7.65 -8.01 7.52
C ALA A 46 -6.48 -8.99 7.33
N ALA A 47 -6.42 -9.70 6.19
CA ALA A 47 -5.34 -10.65 5.88
C ALA A 47 -3.95 -9.99 5.81
N ASP A 48 -3.84 -8.81 5.17
CA ASP A 48 -2.58 -8.05 5.11
C ASP A 48 -2.14 -7.60 6.52
N ILE A 49 -3.10 -7.16 7.34
CA ILE A 49 -2.85 -6.75 8.73
C ILE A 49 -2.40 -7.94 9.58
N GLU A 50 -3.03 -9.11 9.42
CA GLU A 50 -2.62 -10.33 10.11
C GLU A 50 -1.19 -10.73 9.74
N GLN A 51 -0.81 -10.63 8.46
CA GLN A 51 0.56 -10.88 8.00
C GLN A 51 1.55 -9.88 8.63
N ALA A 52 1.21 -8.60 8.65
CA ALA A 52 2.05 -7.56 9.26
C ALA A 52 2.24 -7.78 10.77
N VAL A 53 1.17 -8.07 11.50
CA VAL A 53 1.22 -8.35 12.94
C VAL A 53 2.02 -9.62 13.22
N ARG A 54 1.90 -10.66 12.38
CA ARG A 54 2.70 -11.88 12.51
C ARG A 54 4.19 -11.60 12.33
N SER A 55 4.58 -10.86 11.30
CA SER A 55 5.98 -10.45 11.09
C SER A 55 6.50 -9.63 12.28
N ALA A 56 5.73 -8.66 12.76
CA ALA A 56 6.12 -7.87 13.93
C ALA A 56 6.33 -8.73 15.19
N LYS A 57 5.46 -9.73 15.44
CA LYS A 57 5.62 -10.68 16.55
C LYS A 57 6.86 -11.56 16.41
N GLN A 58 7.22 -11.96 15.20
CA GLN A 58 8.41 -12.77 14.94
C GLN A 58 9.71 -11.98 15.11
N ALA A 59 9.68 -10.67 14.85
CA ALA A 59 10.83 -9.78 14.98
C ALA A 59 11.10 -9.34 16.44
N GLN A 60 10.11 -9.41 17.33
CA GLN A 60 10.23 -9.02 18.73
C GLN A 60 10.79 -10.18 19.58
N PRO A 61 11.95 -10.01 20.27
CA PRO A 61 12.50 -11.02 21.18
C PRO A 61 11.64 -11.31 22.41
#